data_AF-A0A925DPV4-F1
#
_entry.id   AF-A0A925DPV4-F1
#
_cell.length_a   1.000
_cell.length_b   1.000
_cell.length_c   1.000
_cell.angle_alpha   90.00
_cell.angle_beta   90.00
_cell.angle_gamma   90.00
#
_symmetry.space_group_name_H-M   'P 1'
#
loop_
_entity.id
_entity.type
_entity.pdbx_description
1 polymer ?
#
loop_
_entity_poly.entity_id
_entity_poly.type
_entity_poly.pdbx_seq_one_letter_code
_entity_poly.pdbx_strand_id
1 'polypeptide(L)'
;MKKLLFIALLFCFYGKTSAIQKISTESKDTVNLKDKTHFIKVHFLYGSKPKKKFKATESKWFGGILGGHVGIEKDSNVVFNFVPSGSFHVFAKKKERHSSFTTHSPNSFWTIMGSHHDSVKKLTVLVPISARQGLLFDSLSKAYREQTPYDYAFFGMRCGAAAYDVLARIGVMKKFRYRKTHRKIFYPKRLRKRLIKKAKRNGWKMIRNEGSERRKWERD
;
A
#
# COMPACT_ATOMS: atom_id res chain seq x y z
N MET A 1 77.82 -12.06 -16.80
CA MET A 1 77.07 -13.18 -17.41
C MET A 1 76.23 -12.63 -18.56
N LYS A 2 76.48 -13.13 -19.78
CA LYS A 2 75.60 -13.33 -20.97
C LYS A 2 74.52 -12.25 -21.24
N LYS A 3 74.69 -11.42 -22.28
CA LYS A 3 74.30 -11.58 -23.71
C LYS A 3 72.99 -10.81 -24.00
N LEU A 4 73.08 -9.74 -24.79
CA LEU A 4 72.75 -9.63 -26.23
C LEU A 4 71.23 -9.47 -26.46
N LEU A 5 70.71 -8.32 -26.93
CA LEU A 5 70.79 -7.75 -28.30
C LEU A 5 69.87 -8.50 -29.29
N PHE A 6 69.12 -7.73 -30.08
CA PHE A 6 68.52 -8.04 -31.40
C PHE A 6 67.27 -8.95 -31.41
N ILE A 7 66.36 -8.93 -32.38
CA ILE A 7 65.96 -8.03 -33.49
C ILE A 7 64.55 -8.52 -33.89
N ALA A 8 63.83 -7.67 -34.62
CA ALA A 8 62.62 -7.88 -35.41
C ALA A 8 62.27 -9.30 -35.88
N LEU A 9 60.96 -9.56 -36.06
CA LEU A 9 60.43 -9.98 -37.36
C LEU A 9 58.89 -9.93 -37.41
N LEU A 10 58.41 -9.25 -38.45
CA LEU A 10 57.06 -9.35 -39.01
C LEU A 10 56.64 -10.81 -39.20
N PHE A 11 55.36 -11.10 -39.02
CA PHE A 11 54.60 -11.89 -40.00
C PHE A 11 53.14 -11.42 -40.03
N CYS A 12 52.78 -10.79 -41.14
CA CYS A 12 51.43 -10.77 -41.68
C CYS A 12 50.87 -12.19 -41.71
N PHE A 13 49.63 -12.45 -41.32
CA PHE A 13 48.81 -13.47 -41.99
C PHE A 13 47.32 -13.26 -41.63
N TYR A 14 46.57 -12.89 -42.66
CA TYR A 14 45.21 -13.32 -42.98
C TYR A 14 44.02 -12.62 -42.35
N GLY A 15 43.33 -11.91 -43.23
CA GLY A 15 41.94 -11.51 -43.05
C GLY A 15 41.03 -12.72 -42.85
N LYS A 16 40.04 -12.50 -41.99
CA LYS A 16 38.73 -13.11 -42.12
C LYS A 16 37.70 -12.01 -42.04
N THR A 17 37.14 -11.70 -43.20
CA THR A 17 35.78 -11.20 -43.36
C THR A 17 34.84 -12.08 -42.54
N SER A 18 34.16 -11.49 -41.57
CA SER A 18 32.90 -12.04 -41.06
C SER A 18 31.87 -10.94 -41.10
N ALA A 19 30.86 -11.20 -41.93
CA ALA A 19 29.68 -10.40 -42.14
C ALA A 19 29.01 -10.06 -40.80
N ILE A 20 29.06 -8.78 -40.42
CA ILE A 20 28.12 -8.24 -39.43
C ILE A 20 26.85 -7.94 -40.21
N GLN A 21 25.94 -8.90 -40.13
CA GLN A 21 24.57 -8.82 -40.58
C GLN A 21 23.92 -7.59 -39.93
N LYS A 22 23.50 -6.64 -40.77
CA LYS A 22 22.52 -5.61 -40.41
C LYS A 22 21.25 -6.33 -39.96
N ILE A 23 20.98 -6.33 -38.65
CA ILE A 23 19.62 -6.53 -38.15
C ILE A 23 19.09 -5.14 -37.81
N SER A 24 18.54 -4.52 -38.85
CA SER A 24 17.53 -3.48 -38.73
C SER A 24 16.18 -4.17 -38.55
N THR A 25 15.62 -4.11 -37.36
CA THR A 25 14.17 -4.15 -37.19
C THR A 25 13.81 -3.23 -36.03
N GLU A 26 13.34 -2.05 -36.43
CA GLU A 26 12.46 -1.21 -35.64
C GLU A 26 11.38 -2.05 -34.96
N SER A 27 11.34 -2.05 -33.62
CA SER A 27 10.09 -2.15 -32.88
C SER A 27 9.77 -0.77 -32.31
N LYS A 28 9.14 0.06 -33.14
CA LYS A 28 8.39 1.23 -32.68
C LYS A 28 7.07 0.75 -32.06
N ASP A 29 7.18 0.06 -30.92
CA ASP A 29 6.07 -0.02 -29.99
C ASP A 29 6.04 1.25 -29.14
N THR A 30 5.79 2.37 -29.82
CA THR A 30 5.30 3.57 -29.15
C THR A 30 3.92 3.25 -28.61
N VAL A 31 3.89 2.72 -27.38
CA VAL A 31 2.68 2.64 -26.57
C VAL A 31 2.06 4.03 -26.57
N ASN A 32 0.93 4.16 -27.25
CA ASN A 32 0.11 5.36 -27.22
C ASN A 32 -0.44 5.51 -25.79
N LEU A 33 0.33 6.16 -24.93
CA LEU A 33 -0.03 6.59 -23.59
C LEU A 33 -1.05 7.73 -23.69
N LYS A 34 -2.21 7.47 -24.31
CA LYS A 34 -3.40 8.29 -24.04
C LYS A 34 -3.65 8.20 -22.54
N ASP A 35 -3.54 9.34 -21.87
CA ASP A 35 -3.53 9.56 -20.43
C ASP A 35 -4.70 8.91 -19.67
N LYS A 36 -4.68 7.58 -19.56
CA LYS A 36 -5.55 6.87 -18.63
C LYS A 36 -5.02 7.23 -17.24
N THR A 37 -5.70 8.18 -16.60
CA THR A 37 -5.33 8.56 -15.24
C THR A 37 -5.55 7.33 -14.36
N HIS A 38 -4.47 6.76 -13.84
CA HIS A 38 -4.53 5.64 -12.91
C HIS A 38 -4.85 6.17 -11.51
N PHE A 39 -5.71 5.47 -10.79
CA PHE A 39 -6.04 5.83 -9.42
C PHE A 39 -5.89 4.60 -8.52
N ILE A 40 -5.42 4.83 -7.30
CA ILE A 40 -5.73 3.94 -6.20
C ILE A 40 -6.85 4.54 -5.36
N LYS A 41 -7.70 3.69 -4.81
CA LYS A 41 -8.70 4.08 -3.82
C LYS A 41 -8.15 3.74 -2.44
N VAL A 42 -8.00 4.74 -1.58
CA VAL A 42 -7.66 4.52 -0.18
C VAL A 42 -8.93 4.58 0.64
N HIS A 43 -9.33 3.41 1.13
CA HIS A 43 -10.55 3.20 1.87
C HIS A 43 -10.31 3.30 3.38
N PHE A 44 -11.17 4.03 4.07
CA PHE A 44 -11.17 4.18 5.52
C PHE A 44 -12.52 3.77 6.08
N LEU A 45 -12.51 2.82 7.02
CA LEU A 45 -13.61 2.60 7.96
C LEU A 45 -13.33 3.44 9.21
N TYR A 46 -14.31 4.20 9.66
CA TYR A 46 -14.18 5.02 10.86
C TYR A 46 -14.39 4.17 12.12
N GLY A 47 -13.66 4.46 13.18
CA GLY A 47 -13.91 3.86 14.49
C GLY A 47 -15.31 4.20 15.01
N SER A 48 -15.90 3.27 15.77
CA SER A 48 -17.26 3.44 16.27
C SER A 48 -17.52 2.72 17.59
N LYS A 49 -18.56 3.18 18.29
CA LYS A 49 -19.22 2.45 19.37
C LYS A 49 -20.73 2.71 19.33
N PRO A 50 -21.59 1.77 19.75
CA PRO A 50 -23.03 2.00 19.79
C PRO A 50 -23.39 3.17 20.73
N LYS A 51 -24.47 3.90 20.41
CA LYS A 51 -25.07 4.86 21.35
C LYS A 51 -25.64 4.10 22.56
N LYS A 52 -25.83 4.79 23.70
CA LYS A 52 -26.24 4.17 24.97
C LYS A 52 -27.47 3.26 24.81
N LYS A 53 -28.49 3.74 24.09
CA LYS A 53 -29.74 3.00 23.81
C LYS A 53 -29.61 1.75 22.95
N PHE A 54 -28.49 1.55 22.25
CA PHE A 54 -28.25 0.40 21.37
C PHE A 54 -27.15 -0.54 21.86
N LYS A 55 -26.59 -0.31 23.06
CA LYS A 55 -25.51 -1.14 23.61
C LYS A 55 -25.93 -2.59 23.85
N ALA A 56 -27.22 -2.84 24.10
CA ALA A 56 -27.75 -4.18 24.34
C ALA A 56 -27.84 -5.00 23.04
N THR A 57 -28.05 -4.34 21.89
CA THR A 57 -28.29 -5.00 20.60
C THR A 57 -27.09 -4.93 19.65
N GLU A 58 -26.10 -4.09 19.94
CA GLU A 58 -24.95 -3.86 19.06
C GLU A 58 -23.63 -3.96 19.82
N SER A 59 -22.68 -4.66 19.23
CA SER A 59 -21.33 -4.79 19.79
C SER A 59 -20.47 -3.55 19.54
N LYS A 60 -19.47 -3.37 20.43
CA LYS A 60 -18.37 -2.43 20.19
C LYS A 60 -17.44 -3.03 19.14
N TRP A 61 -16.96 -2.18 18.24
CA TRP A 61 -15.92 -2.59 17.30
C TRP A 61 -14.55 -2.68 17.98
N PHE A 62 -13.67 -3.52 17.43
CA PHE A 62 -12.28 -3.58 17.87
C PHE A 62 -11.61 -2.20 17.79
N GLY A 63 -11.00 -1.75 18.89
CA GLY A 63 -10.43 -0.40 19.03
C GLY A 63 -11.45 0.72 19.26
N GLY A 64 -12.76 0.44 19.17
CA GLY A 64 -13.83 1.40 19.44
C GLY A 64 -13.74 2.66 18.57
N ILE A 65 -13.86 3.84 19.19
CA ILE A 65 -13.82 5.14 18.50
C ILE A 65 -12.48 5.41 17.82
N LEU A 66 -11.37 4.95 18.39
CA LEU A 66 -10.03 5.08 17.79
C LEU A 66 -9.70 3.90 16.88
N GLY A 67 -10.62 2.92 16.82
CA GLY A 67 -10.60 1.82 15.88
C GLY A 67 -10.95 2.30 14.47
N GLY A 68 -11.27 1.34 13.63
CA GLY A 68 -11.43 1.55 12.20
C GLY A 68 -10.38 0.77 11.44
N HIS A 69 -10.44 0.88 10.12
CA HIS A 69 -9.63 0.07 9.23
C HIS A 69 -9.23 0.83 7.99
N VAL A 70 -8.12 0.42 7.37
CA VAL A 70 -7.60 1.03 6.15
C VAL A 70 -7.28 -0.05 5.14
N GLY A 71 -7.69 0.17 3.90
CA GLY A 71 -7.40 -0.68 2.76
C GLY A 71 -7.07 0.16 1.53
N ILE A 72 -6.35 -0.43 0.59
CA ILE A 72 -5.94 0.20 -0.66
C ILE A 72 -6.39 -0.69 -1.82
N GLU A 73 -7.15 -0.15 -2.75
CA GLU A 73 -7.65 -0.85 -3.94
C GLU A 73 -7.02 -0.22 -5.18
N LYS A 74 -6.57 -1.06 -6.13
CA LYS A 74 -6.12 -0.65 -7.47
C LYS A 74 -6.82 -1.51 -8.51
N ASP A 75 -7.63 -0.90 -9.38
CA ASP A 75 -8.23 -1.39 -10.64
C ASP A 75 -8.94 -2.77 -10.66
N SER A 76 -8.91 -3.55 -9.58
CA SER A 76 -9.22 -4.99 -9.57
C SER A 76 -10.38 -5.37 -8.64
N ASN A 77 -11.14 -4.40 -8.13
CA ASN A 77 -12.18 -4.63 -7.10
C ASN A 77 -11.67 -5.47 -5.92
N VAL A 78 -10.38 -5.37 -5.60
CA VAL A 78 -9.75 -6.08 -4.50
C VAL A 78 -9.08 -5.07 -3.58
N VAL A 79 -9.44 -5.12 -2.30
CA VAL A 79 -8.92 -4.23 -1.27
C VAL A 79 -7.79 -4.92 -0.53
N PHE A 80 -6.57 -4.44 -0.76
CA PHE A 80 -5.35 -4.86 -0.06
C PHE A 80 -5.26 -4.17 1.31
N ASN A 81 -5.15 -4.93 2.38
CA ASN A 81 -5.15 -4.40 3.75
C ASN A 81 -4.28 -5.23 4.71
N PHE A 82 -4.01 -4.66 5.89
CA PHE A 82 -3.20 -5.30 6.94
C PHE A 82 -4.05 -5.60 8.16
N VAL A 83 -4.14 -6.88 8.54
CA VAL A 83 -5.03 -7.39 9.57
C VAL A 83 -4.25 -8.17 10.65
N PRO A 84 -4.78 -8.25 11.88
CA PRO A 84 -4.26 -9.20 12.86
C PRO A 84 -4.49 -10.64 12.37
N SER A 85 -3.54 -11.53 12.64
CA SER A 85 -3.61 -12.96 12.30
C SER A 85 -3.02 -13.76 13.45
N GLY A 86 -3.83 -13.98 14.49
CA GLY A 86 -3.41 -14.56 15.77
C GLY A 86 -3.70 -13.61 16.95
N SER A 87 -3.07 -13.88 18.10
CA SER A 87 -3.32 -13.15 19.35
C SER A 87 -2.75 -11.72 19.33
N PHE A 88 -3.56 -10.75 19.77
CA PHE A 88 -3.11 -9.38 19.95
C PHE A 88 -2.10 -9.26 21.08
N HIS A 89 -1.08 -8.42 20.89
CA HIS A 89 -0.04 -8.19 21.91
C HIS A 89 0.43 -6.74 21.93
N VAL A 90 1.08 -6.36 23.04
CA VAL A 90 1.49 -4.97 23.29
C VAL A 90 2.72 -4.58 22.46
N PHE A 91 3.70 -5.46 22.31
CA PHE A 91 4.96 -5.20 21.61
C PHE A 91 5.18 -6.18 20.46
N ALA A 92 5.58 -5.67 19.29
CA ALA A 92 5.78 -6.46 18.09
C ALA A 92 6.81 -7.59 18.27
N LYS A 93 6.43 -8.82 17.91
CA LYS A 93 7.31 -9.98 17.83
C LYS A 93 7.97 -10.04 16.45
N LYS A 94 9.27 -10.40 16.44
CA LYS A 94 10.04 -10.47 15.18
C LYS A 94 9.98 -11.82 14.48
N LYS A 95 9.93 -12.90 15.27
CA LYS A 95 10.02 -14.30 14.82
C LYS A 95 8.65 -14.96 14.63
N GLU A 96 7.66 -14.57 15.42
CA GLU A 96 6.30 -15.14 15.42
C GLU A 96 5.30 -13.99 15.26
N ARG A 97 5.07 -13.57 14.00
CA ARG A 97 4.22 -12.41 13.70
C ARG A 97 2.76 -12.83 13.67
N HIS A 98 1.93 -12.13 14.42
CA HIS A 98 0.49 -12.35 14.50
C HIS A 98 -0.25 -11.37 13.59
N SER A 99 0.11 -11.35 12.31
CA SER A 99 -0.46 -10.43 11.34
C SER A 99 -0.31 -10.91 9.91
N SER A 100 -1.16 -10.38 9.04
CA SER A 100 -1.11 -10.70 7.62
C SER A 100 -1.52 -9.49 6.79
N PHE A 101 -0.85 -9.30 5.66
CA PHE A 101 -1.42 -8.57 4.54
C PHE A 101 -2.27 -9.53 3.71
N THR A 102 -3.52 -9.13 3.47
CA THR A 102 -4.48 -9.93 2.72
C THR A 102 -5.27 -9.06 1.76
N THR A 103 -6.18 -9.68 1.05
CA THR A 103 -7.06 -9.07 0.06
C THR A 103 -8.50 -9.47 0.34
N HIS A 104 -9.39 -8.50 0.27
CA HIS A 104 -10.83 -8.70 0.39
C HIS A 104 -11.54 -8.17 -0.83
N SER A 105 -12.70 -8.75 -1.17
CA SER A 105 -13.66 -8.07 -2.03
C SER A 105 -14.11 -6.76 -1.36
N PRO A 106 -14.67 -5.78 -2.10
CA PRO A 106 -15.06 -4.50 -1.51
C PRO A 106 -16.13 -4.72 -0.44
N ASN A 107 -17.09 -5.63 -0.70
CA ASN A 107 -18.13 -6.00 0.26
C ASN A 107 -17.52 -6.58 1.55
N SER A 108 -16.63 -7.59 1.44
CA SER A 108 -15.97 -8.19 2.60
C SER A 108 -15.15 -7.15 3.40
N PHE A 109 -14.49 -6.22 2.71
CA PHE A 109 -13.76 -5.14 3.36
C PHE A 109 -14.68 -4.20 4.15
N TRP A 110 -15.82 -3.81 3.59
CA TRP A 110 -16.77 -2.91 4.26
C TRP A 110 -17.48 -3.57 5.45
N THR A 111 -17.62 -4.90 5.44
CA THR A 111 -18.26 -5.65 6.52
C THR A 111 -17.28 -6.25 7.53
N ILE A 112 -15.97 -6.01 7.39
CA ILE A 112 -14.89 -6.62 8.21
C ILE A 112 -15.05 -6.36 9.72
N MET A 113 -15.79 -5.32 10.09
CA MET A 113 -16.09 -4.97 11.49
C MET A 113 -17.41 -5.58 11.99
N GLY A 114 -17.99 -6.55 11.28
CA GLY A 114 -19.23 -7.24 11.64
C GLY A 114 -20.49 -6.39 11.47
N SER A 115 -20.54 -5.56 10.42
CA SER A 115 -21.68 -4.65 10.19
C SER A 115 -22.07 -4.63 8.70
N HIS A 116 -23.32 -4.26 8.41
CA HIS A 116 -23.78 -4.09 7.02
C HIS A 116 -23.06 -2.92 6.34
N HIS A 117 -22.65 -3.07 5.08
CA HIS A 117 -21.76 -2.13 4.39
C HIS A 117 -22.31 -0.70 4.28
N ASP A 118 -23.64 -0.53 4.28
CA ASP A 118 -24.31 0.79 4.23
C ASP A 118 -24.43 1.47 5.59
N SER A 119 -24.36 0.68 6.67
CA SER A 119 -24.41 1.19 8.03
C SER A 119 -23.07 1.75 8.53
N VAL A 120 -22.00 1.58 7.75
CA VAL A 120 -20.62 1.93 8.13
C VAL A 120 -20.25 3.32 7.66
N LYS A 121 -19.81 4.18 8.59
CA LYS A 121 -19.18 5.45 8.22
C LYS A 121 -17.85 5.17 7.53
N LYS A 122 -17.71 5.63 6.29
CA LYS A 122 -16.54 5.36 5.44
C LYS A 122 -16.14 6.56 4.61
N LEU A 123 -14.86 6.58 4.25
CA LEU A 123 -14.28 7.54 3.32
C LEU A 123 -13.43 6.78 2.30
N THR A 124 -13.60 7.09 1.03
CA THR A 124 -12.69 6.68 -0.04
C THR A 124 -12.03 7.91 -0.62
N VAL A 125 -10.69 7.93 -0.65
CA VAL A 125 -9.92 8.97 -1.34
C VAL A 125 -9.38 8.39 -2.64
N LEU A 126 -9.72 8.99 -3.77
CA LEU A 126 -9.18 8.61 -5.07
C LEU A 126 -7.85 9.33 -5.25
N VAL A 127 -6.75 8.59 -5.21
CA VAL A 127 -5.39 9.12 -5.30
C VAL A 127 -4.88 8.86 -6.72
N PRO A 128 -4.66 9.92 -7.53
CA PRO A 128 -4.00 9.78 -8.82
C PRO A 128 -2.58 9.24 -8.61
N ILE A 129 -2.20 8.27 -9.44
CA ILE A 129 -0.87 7.67 -9.45
C ILE A 129 -0.36 7.56 -10.89
N SER A 130 0.96 7.59 -11.07
CA SER A 130 1.57 7.27 -12.37
C SER A 130 1.58 5.75 -12.63
N ALA A 131 1.77 5.35 -13.88
CA ALA A 131 1.93 3.93 -14.24
C ALA A 131 3.04 3.25 -13.43
N ARG A 132 4.18 3.94 -13.24
CA ARG A 132 5.30 3.44 -12.41
C ARG A 132 4.88 3.21 -10.96
N GLN A 133 4.10 4.11 -10.36
CA GLN A 133 3.59 3.95 -9.00
C GLN A 133 2.60 2.78 -8.91
N GLY A 134 1.80 2.57 -9.96
CA GLY A 134 0.92 1.42 -10.10
C GLY A 134 1.67 0.09 -10.10
N LEU A 135 2.72 -0.03 -10.93
CA LEU A 135 3.58 -1.22 -10.96
C LEU A 135 4.28 -1.47 -9.63
N LEU A 136 4.76 -0.41 -8.97
CA LEU A 136 5.34 -0.51 -7.63
C LEU A 136 4.32 -1.01 -6.60
N PHE A 137 3.07 -0.55 -6.69
CA PHE A 137 2.00 -1.05 -5.82
C PHE A 137 1.73 -2.54 -6.05
N ASP A 138 1.63 -2.98 -7.31
CA ASP A 138 1.38 -4.37 -7.65
C ASP A 138 2.48 -5.28 -7.11
N SER A 139 3.74 -4.92 -7.38
CA SER A 139 4.91 -5.65 -6.86
C SER A 139 4.95 -5.71 -5.34
N LEU A 140 4.72 -4.57 -4.67
CA LEU A 140 4.75 -4.48 -3.22
C LEU A 140 3.62 -5.27 -2.56
N SER A 141 2.41 -5.19 -3.12
CA SER A 141 1.24 -5.90 -2.60
C SER A 141 1.39 -7.41 -2.74
N LYS A 142 1.99 -7.91 -3.82
CA LYS A 142 2.35 -9.32 -3.98
C LYS A 142 3.36 -9.75 -2.91
N ALA A 143 4.49 -9.04 -2.81
CA ALA A 143 5.54 -9.37 -1.86
C ALA A 143 5.05 -9.35 -0.39
N TYR A 144 4.17 -8.41 -0.04
CA TYR A 144 3.66 -8.29 1.34
C TYR A 144 2.65 -9.37 1.71
N ARG A 145 1.88 -9.89 0.74
CA ARG A 145 1.01 -11.05 0.96
C ARG A 145 1.81 -12.34 1.11
N GLU A 146 2.84 -12.51 0.28
CA GLU A 146 3.75 -13.66 0.37
C GLU A 146 4.54 -13.65 1.69
N GLN A 147 5.04 -12.47 2.09
CA GLN A 147 5.79 -12.31 3.32
C GLN A 147 5.44 -10.99 4.00
N THR A 148 4.56 -11.07 5.01
CA THR A 148 4.17 -9.90 5.79
C THR A 148 5.36 -9.39 6.64
N PRO A 149 5.80 -8.14 6.43
CA PRO A 149 7.06 -7.64 6.99
C PRO A 149 6.93 -7.15 8.45
N TYR A 150 5.71 -7.08 8.98
CA TYR A 150 5.42 -6.46 10.27
C TYR A 150 4.65 -7.41 11.16
N ASP A 151 4.57 -7.06 12.44
CA ASP A 151 3.65 -7.68 13.37
C ASP A 151 2.54 -6.70 13.75
N TYR A 152 1.37 -7.22 14.12
CA TYR A 152 0.24 -6.43 14.57
C TYR A 152 0.29 -6.26 16.09
N ALA A 153 0.75 -5.09 16.53
CA ALA A 153 0.96 -4.81 17.96
C ALA A 153 0.41 -3.44 18.37
N PHE A 154 0.15 -3.24 19.67
CA PHE A 154 -0.20 -1.93 20.20
C PHE A 154 0.90 -0.90 19.94
N PHE A 155 2.13 -1.19 20.37
CA PHE A 155 3.34 -0.44 20.05
C PHE A 155 4.04 -1.05 18.83
N GLY A 156 3.38 -0.96 17.68
CA GLY A 156 3.91 -1.47 16.43
C GLY A 156 3.03 -1.07 15.25
N MET A 157 3.18 -1.80 14.15
CA MET A 157 2.38 -1.57 12.97
C MET A 157 0.95 -2.03 13.21
N ARG A 158 0.01 -1.19 12.79
CA ARG A 158 -1.43 -1.47 12.70
C ARG A 158 -1.90 -1.06 11.32
N CYS A 159 -3.15 -1.34 10.96
CA CYS A 159 -3.70 -1.11 9.63
C CYS A 159 -3.38 0.30 9.06
N GLY A 160 -3.55 1.36 9.86
CA GLY A 160 -3.21 2.72 9.44
C GLY A 160 -1.72 2.94 9.16
N ALA A 161 -0.84 2.42 10.01
CA ALA A 161 0.61 2.57 9.85
C ALA A 161 1.14 1.73 8.67
N ALA A 162 0.62 0.52 8.51
CA ALA A 162 0.92 -0.38 7.40
C ALA A 162 0.49 0.22 6.06
N ALA A 163 -0.74 0.73 5.96
CA ALA A 163 -1.21 1.44 4.78
C ALA A 163 -0.37 2.70 4.48
N TYR A 164 0.04 3.45 5.52
CA TYR A 164 0.95 4.59 5.33
C TYR A 164 2.29 4.17 4.73
N ASP A 165 2.89 3.05 5.19
CA ASP A 165 4.16 2.56 4.67
C ASP A 165 4.05 2.22 3.18
N VAL A 166 2.98 1.52 2.79
CA VAL A 166 2.68 1.19 1.39
C VAL A 166 2.56 2.47 0.55
N LEU A 167 1.72 3.42 0.98
CA LEU A 167 1.56 4.71 0.30
C LEU A 167 2.87 5.50 0.21
N ALA A 168 3.75 5.38 1.21
CA ALA A 168 5.03 6.06 1.20
C ALA A 168 6.05 5.38 0.28
N ARG A 169 6.02 4.05 0.16
CA ARG A 169 6.89 3.28 -0.74
C ARG A 169 6.58 3.53 -2.20
N ILE A 170 5.30 3.72 -2.54
CA ILE A 170 4.89 4.10 -3.90
C ILE A 170 4.98 5.62 -4.14
N GLY A 171 5.52 6.40 -3.20
CA GLY A 171 5.77 7.84 -3.38
C GLY A 171 4.57 8.77 -3.21
N VAL A 172 3.40 8.26 -2.78
CA VAL A 172 2.22 9.11 -2.48
C VAL A 172 2.42 9.91 -1.19
N MET A 173 3.07 9.31 -0.20
CA MET A 173 3.34 9.90 1.12
C MET A 173 4.84 10.00 1.40
N LYS A 174 5.23 10.87 2.34
CA LYS A 174 6.64 10.97 2.75
C LYS A 174 7.10 9.70 3.48
N LYS A 175 8.19 9.09 3.01
CA LYS A 175 8.81 7.93 3.67
C LYS A 175 9.32 8.27 5.07
N PHE A 176 9.05 7.36 6.02
CA PHE A 176 9.59 7.39 7.37
C PHE A 176 10.29 6.08 7.69
N ARG A 177 11.17 6.11 8.70
CA ARG A 177 11.71 4.88 9.32
C ARG A 177 10.59 4.18 10.08
N TYR A 178 10.65 2.84 10.17
CA TYR A 178 9.66 1.99 10.85
C TYR A 178 9.12 2.57 12.17
N ARG A 179 10.00 2.87 13.13
CA ARG A 179 9.62 3.43 14.44
C ARG A 179 8.84 4.76 14.33
N LYS A 180 9.24 5.61 13.39
CA LYS A 180 8.59 6.90 13.15
C LYS A 180 7.24 6.72 12.46
N THR A 181 7.09 5.71 11.59
CA THR A 181 5.83 5.38 10.92
C THR A 181 4.74 5.08 11.94
N HIS A 182 4.91 4.05 12.78
CA HIS A 182 3.85 3.65 13.70
C HIS A 182 3.63 4.66 14.84
N ARG A 183 4.65 5.40 15.30
CA ARG A 183 4.47 6.49 16.27
C ARG A 183 3.66 7.65 15.69
N LYS A 184 3.91 8.03 14.43
CA LYS A 184 3.18 9.14 13.79
C LYS A 184 1.81 8.74 13.26
N ILE A 185 1.62 7.48 12.93
CA ILE A 185 0.38 6.90 12.41
C ILE A 185 -0.12 5.84 13.39
N PHE A 186 -0.29 6.24 14.64
CA PHE A 186 -0.67 5.31 15.69
C PHE A 186 -2.06 4.73 15.46
N TYR A 187 -3.02 5.54 15.01
CA TYR A 187 -4.39 5.12 14.67
C TYR A 187 -4.75 5.50 13.23
N PRO A 188 -5.72 4.79 12.59
CA PRO A 188 -6.18 5.07 11.23
C PRO A 188 -6.51 6.55 10.96
N LYS A 189 -7.14 7.23 11.92
CA LYS A 189 -7.45 8.67 11.85
C LYS A 189 -6.25 9.55 11.52
N ARG A 190 -5.06 9.22 12.00
CA ARG A 190 -3.84 10.01 11.74
C ARG A 190 -3.46 9.96 10.26
N LEU A 191 -3.56 8.80 9.62
CA LEU A 191 -3.38 8.68 8.17
C LEU A 191 -4.52 9.38 7.43
N ARG A 192 -5.77 9.13 7.84
CA ARG A 192 -6.97 9.71 7.21
C ARG A 192 -6.92 11.24 7.15
N LYS A 193 -6.63 11.92 8.27
CA LYS A 193 -6.49 13.39 8.31
C LYS A 193 -5.40 13.89 7.36
N ARG A 194 -4.27 13.19 7.26
CA ARG A 194 -3.19 13.57 6.34
C ARG A 194 -3.61 13.43 4.90
N LEU A 195 -4.29 12.33 4.56
CA LEU A 195 -4.73 12.08 3.20
C LEU A 195 -5.87 13.02 2.80
N ILE A 196 -6.81 13.34 3.70
CA ILE A 196 -7.82 14.40 3.50
C ILE A 196 -7.14 15.74 3.22
N LYS A 197 -6.14 16.12 4.04
CA LYS A 197 -5.40 17.37 3.84
C LYS A 197 -4.69 17.41 2.49
N LYS A 198 -4.06 16.30 2.09
CA LYS A 198 -3.40 16.18 0.78
C LYS A 198 -4.42 16.20 -0.36
N ALA A 199 -5.54 15.50 -0.23
CA ALA A 199 -6.61 15.48 -1.21
C ALA A 199 -7.17 16.88 -1.47
N LYS A 200 -7.52 17.62 -0.41
CA LYS A 200 -7.99 19.01 -0.51
C LYS A 200 -7.00 19.92 -1.23
N ARG A 201 -5.71 19.80 -0.93
CA ARG A 201 -4.64 20.60 -1.56
C ARG A 201 -4.44 20.30 -3.04
N ASN A 202 -4.76 19.09 -3.48
CA ASN A 202 -4.51 18.63 -4.86
C ASN A 202 -5.82 18.40 -5.64
N GLY A 203 -6.98 18.82 -5.11
CA GLY A 203 -8.28 18.62 -5.76
C GLY A 203 -8.70 17.16 -5.93
N TRP A 204 -8.21 16.22 -5.11
CA TRP A 204 -8.54 14.81 -5.26
C TRP A 204 -9.98 14.49 -4.83
N LYS A 205 -10.66 13.64 -5.61
CA LYS A 205 -12.03 13.20 -5.31
C LYS A 205 -12.08 12.38 -4.02
N MET A 206 -13.06 12.69 -3.18
CA MET A 206 -13.35 11.99 -1.93
C MET A 206 -14.81 11.57 -1.92
N ILE A 207 -15.08 10.30 -1.62
CA ILE A 207 -16.42 9.72 -1.53
C ILE A 207 -16.69 9.36 -0.07
N ARG A 208 -17.79 9.84 0.51
CA ARG A 208 -18.13 9.66 1.92
C ARG A 208 -19.47 8.94 2.07
N ASN A 209 -19.59 8.18 3.15
CA ASN A 209 -20.86 7.72 3.70
C ASN A 209 -20.80 7.96 5.21
N GLU A 210 -21.86 8.54 5.78
CA GLU A 210 -21.91 8.99 7.17
C GLU A 210 -22.18 7.86 8.19
N GLY A 211 -22.60 6.69 7.72
CA GLY A 211 -22.93 5.53 8.54
C GLY A 211 -24.23 5.69 9.33
N SER A 212 -24.56 4.66 10.11
CA SER A 212 -25.80 4.63 10.89
C SER A 212 -25.80 5.63 12.04
N GLU A 213 -26.93 6.29 12.25
CA GLU A 213 -27.16 7.15 13.42
C GLU A 213 -27.23 6.37 14.74
N ARG A 214 -27.32 5.03 14.71
CA ARG A 214 -27.34 4.20 15.93
C ARG A 214 -25.99 4.18 16.64
N ARG A 215 -24.92 4.62 15.96
CA ARG A 215 -23.55 4.60 16.47
C ARG A 215 -23.01 6.00 16.70
N LYS A 216 -22.01 6.08 17.59
CA LYS A 216 -21.13 7.23 17.74
C LYS A 216 -19.90 6.95 16.89
N TRP A 217 -19.67 7.80 15.90
CA TRP A 217 -18.56 7.66 14.97
C TRP A 217 -17.36 8.53 15.36
N GLU A 218 -16.18 8.07 14.98
CA GLU A 218 -14.98 8.89 14.99
C GLU A 218 -15.16 10.13 14.10
N ARG A 219 -14.70 11.30 14.59
CA ARG A 219 -14.73 12.55 13.83
C ARG A 219 -13.39 12.83 13.14
N ASP A 220 -13.44 13.55 12.03
CA ASP A 220 -12.24 14.04 11.33
C ASP A 220 -11.56 15.24 12.00
#